data_AF-A0A2W4RND5-F1
#
_entry.id   AF-A0A2W4RND5-F1
#
_cell.length_a   1.000
_cell.length_b   1.000
_cell.length_c   1.000
_cell.angle_alpha   90.00
_cell.angle_beta   90.00
_cell.angle_gamma   90.00
#
_symmetry.space_group_name_H-M   'P 1'
#
loop_
_entity.id
_entity.type
_entity.pdbx_description
1 polymer ?
#
loop_
_entity_poly.entity_id
_entity_poly.type
_entity_poly.pdbx_seq_one_letter_code
_entity_poly.pdbx_strand_id
1 'polypeptide(L)'
;MSPVSRDPLNLFEPPVRQWFRSVFPSVTEAQRKGWPAIVRGESTLILAPTGSGKTLAAFLAALDRLMFSPPPPVRERLRVVYVSPLKALAVDVERNLRAPLAGIAQAAAAAGTSVVEPIVWTRTGD
;
A
#
# COMPACT_ATOMS: atom_id res chain seq x y z
N MET A 1 -14.10 12.50 27.99
CA MET A 1 -13.92 11.19 27.33
C MET A 1 -12.85 11.36 26.26
N SER A 2 -11.64 10.87 26.49
CA SER A 2 -10.61 10.82 25.45
C SER A 2 -11.14 9.96 24.30
N PRO A 3 -11.08 10.41 23.03
CA PRO A 3 -11.45 9.54 21.94
C PRO A 3 -10.45 8.39 21.96
N VAL A 4 -10.95 7.15 22.06
CA VAL A 4 -10.13 5.98 21.80
C VAL A 4 -9.57 6.17 20.40
N SER A 5 -8.30 6.58 20.29
CA SER A 5 -7.61 6.69 19.01
C SER A 5 -7.55 5.29 18.43
N ARG A 6 -8.54 4.93 17.60
CA ARG A 6 -8.53 3.67 16.86
C ARG A 6 -7.21 3.62 16.10
N ASP A 7 -6.46 2.54 16.31
CA ASP A 7 -5.20 2.32 15.59
C ASP A 7 -5.46 2.45 14.08
N PRO A 8 -4.80 3.39 13.37
CA PRO A 8 -5.00 3.59 11.93
C PRO A 8 -4.75 2.33 11.11
N LEU A 9 -3.91 1.41 11.61
CA LEU A 9 -3.63 0.16 10.93
C LEU A 9 -4.85 -0.76 10.86
N ASN A 10 -5.85 -0.60 11.75
CA ASN A 10 -7.08 -1.42 11.73
C ASN A 10 -7.94 -1.24 10.46
N LEU A 11 -7.56 -0.33 9.56
CA LEU A 11 -8.14 -0.20 8.23
C LEU A 11 -7.64 -1.27 7.24
N PHE A 12 -6.60 -2.04 7.59
CA PHE A 12 -5.95 -3.02 6.72
C PHE A 12 -6.09 -4.45 7.25
N GLU A 13 -5.90 -5.40 6.36
CA GLU A 13 -5.90 -6.83 6.66
C GLU A 13 -4.79 -7.19 7.66
N PRO A 14 -5.00 -8.22 8.52
CA PRO A 14 -4.03 -8.61 9.54
C PRO A 14 -2.58 -8.78 9.03
N PRO A 15 -2.32 -9.45 7.89
CA PRO A 15 -0.96 -9.59 7.36
C PRO A 15 -0.29 -8.25 7.01
N VAL A 16 -1.05 -7.29 6.48
CA VAL A 16 -0.55 -5.95 6.16
C VAL A 16 -0.15 -5.19 7.42
N ARG A 17 -1.00 -5.27 8.46
CA ARG A 17 -0.71 -4.66 9.78
C ARG A 17 0.54 -5.26 10.42
N GLN A 18 0.65 -6.59 10.37
CA GLN A 18 1.79 -7.32 10.94
C GLN A 18 3.09 -6.94 10.23
N TRP A 19 3.09 -6.95 8.90
CA TRP A 19 4.24 -6.52 8.10
C TRP A 19 4.61 -5.06 8.40
N PHE A 20 3.64 -4.15 8.43
CA PHE A 20 3.93 -2.74 8.68
C PHE A 20 4.61 -2.55 10.04
N ARG A 21 4.12 -3.22 11.09
CA ARG A 21 4.67 -3.14 12.45
C ARG A 21 6.04 -3.79 12.59
N SER A 22 6.38 -4.77 11.75
CA SER A 22 7.71 -5.39 11.80
C SER A 22 8.78 -4.53 11.10
N VAL A 23 8.38 -3.68 10.16
CA VAL A 23 9.29 -2.85 9.36
C VAL A 23 9.41 -1.41 9.89
N PHE A 24 8.31 -0.82 10.35
CA PHE A 24 8.25 0.60 10.72
C PHE A 24 7.99 0.79 12.21
N PRO A 25 8.67 1.76 12.85
CA PRO A 25 8.48 2.01 14.28
C PRO A 25 7.11 2.62 14.61
N SER A 26 6.52 3.38 13.66
CA SER A 26 5.22 4.01 13.86
C SER A 26 4.59 4.46 12.54
N VAL A 27 3.27 4.72 12.60
CA VAL A 27 2.49 5.33 11.51
C VAL A 27 2.77 6.83 11.45
N THR A 28 3.10 7.34 10.26
CA THR A 28 3.33 8.77 10.05
C THR A 28 2.02 9.56 10.03
N GLU A 29 2.10 10.87 10.23
CA GLU A 29 0.93 11.74 10.17
C GLU A 29 0.26 11.75 8.78
N ALA A 30 1.06 11.71 7.72
CA ALA A 30 0.57 11.64 6.34
C ALA A 30 -0.23 10.34 6.09
N GLN A 31 0.24 9.22 6.63
CA GLN A 31 -0.45 7.93 6.57
C GLN A 31 -1.74 7.95 7.40
N ARG A 32 -1.66 8.39 8.66
CA ARG A 32 -2.80 8.49 9.58
C ARG A 32 -3.95 9.31 9.01
N LYS A 33 -3.65 10.45 8.40
CA LYS A 33 -4.64 11.34 7.78
C LYS A 33 -5.11 10.84 6.41
N GLY A 34 -4.22 10.25 5.61
CA GLY A 34 -4.54 9.82 4.24
C GLY A 34 -5.38 8.55 4.18
N TRP A 35 -5.02 7.53 4.96
CA TRP A 35 -5.63 6.19 4.83
C TRP A 35 -7.16 6.15 4.95
N PRO A 36 -7.82 6.87 5.88
CA PRO A 36 -9.28 6.83 5.96
C PRO A 36 -9.96 7.22 4.65
N ALA A 37 -9.49 8.26 3.96
CA ALA A 37 -10.05 8.71 2.69
C ALA A 37 -9.72 7.74 1.54
N ILE A 38 -8.45 7.30 1.46
CA ILE A 38 -8.00 6.38 0.40
C ILE A 38 -8.75 5.05 0.47
N VAL A 39 -8.90 4.46 1.67
CA VAL A 39 -9.59 3.18 1.87
C VAL A 39 -11.08 3.29 1.55
N ARG A 40 -11.71 4.46 1.77
CA ARG A 40 -13.09 4.72 1.33
C ARG A 40 -13.24 4.93 -0.18
N GLY A 41 -12.14 4.94 -0.94
CA GLY A 41 -12.14 5.17 -2.38
C GLY A 41 -12.28 6.65 -2.77
N GLU A 42 -12.01 7.58 -1.85
CA GLU A 42 -12.08 9.02 -2.11
C GLU A 42 -10.81 9.52 -2.80
N SER A 43 -10.96 10.45 -3.75
CA SER A 43 -9.83 11.18 -4.31
C SER A 43 -9.10 11.94 -3.19
N THR A 44 -7.82 11.62 -2.98
CA THR A 44 -7.06 12.10 -1.82
C THR A 44 -5.77 12.79 -2.26
N LEU A 45 -5.57 14.03 -1.84
CA LEU A 45 -4.31 14.78 -2.00
C LEU A 45 -3.56 14.83 -0.66
N ILE A 46 -2.35 14.27 -0.62
CA ILE A 46 -1.50 14.30 0.57
C ILE A 46 -0.41 15.36 0.41
N LEU A 47 -0.55 16.46 1.13
CA LEU A 47 0.45 17.52 1.25
C LEU A 47 1.31 17.29 2.49
N ALA A 48 2.52 16.76 2.30
CA ALA A 48 3.47 16.53 3.39
C ALA A 48 4.92 16.63 2.89
N PRO A 49 5.90 16.92 3.78
CA PRO A 49 7.32 16.95 3.43
C PRO A 49 7.84 15.63 2.82
N THR A 50 9.00 15.70 2.18
CA THR A 50 9.75 14.48 1.80
C THR A 50 10.03 13.63 3.05
N GLY A 51 10.15 12.31 2.88
CA GLY A 51 10.33 11.39 4.00
C GLY A 51 9.09 11.12 4.87
N SER A 52 7.95 11.80 4.65
CA SER A 52 6.72 11.55 5.45
C SER A 52 5.96 10.27 5.12
N GLY A 53 6.50 9.40 4.25
CA GLY A 53 5.86 8.12 3.90
C GLY A 53 4.64 8.22 2.97
N LYS A 54 4.47 9.34 2.23
CA LYS A 54 3.33 9.59 1.32
C LYS A 54 3.13 8.48 0.28
N THR A 55 4.24 8.03 -0.31
CA THR A 55 4.24 6.97 -1.34
C THR A 55 3.71 5.67 -0.76
N LEU A 56 4.22 5.25 0.41
CA LEU A 56 3.71 4.07 1.11
C LEU A 56 2.26 4.25 1.56
N ALA A 57 1.82 5.47 1.91
CA ALA A 57 0.43 5.71 2.27
C ALA A 57 -0.53 5.31 1.14
N ALA A 58 -0.23 5.72 -0.10
CA ALA A 58 -1.01 5.35 -1.28
C ALA A 58 -0.86 3.86 -1.63
N PHE A 59 0.38 3.36 -1.69
CA PHE A 59 0.63 1.98 -2.10
C PHE A 59 0.15 0.95 -1.10
N LEU A 60 0.21 1.19 0.21
CA LEU A 60 -0.23 0.22 1.20
C LEU A 60 -1.72 -0.08 1.07
N ALA A 61 -2.55 0.95 0.90
CA ALA A 61 -3.98 0.80 0.66
C ALA A 61 -4.28 0.11 -0.67
N ALA A 62 -3.50 0.40 -1.70
CA ALA A 62 -3.61 -0.30 -2.98
C ALA A 62 -3.24 -1.79 -2.85
N LEU A 63 -2.11 -2.10 -2.21
CA LEU A 63 -1.63 -3.48 -2.03
C LEU A 63 -2.59 -4.31 -1.18
N ASP A 64 -3.10 -3.76 -0.08
CA ASP A 64 -4.11 -4.42 0.75
C ASP A 64 -5.33 -4.85 -0.09
N ARG A 65 -5.91 -3.92 -0.85
CA ARG A 65 -7.02 -4.24 -1.76
C ARG A 65 -6.61 -5.25 -2.83
N LEU A 66 -5.42 -5.13 -3.41
CA LEU A 66 -4.97 -5.99 -4.49
C LEU A 66 -4.75 -7.44 -4.04
N MET A 67 -4.18 -7.62 -2.85
CA MET A 67 -3.74 -8.91 -2.32
C MET A 67 -4.88 -9.72 -1.69
N PHE A 68 -5.86 -9.05 -1.10
CA PHE A 68 -6.91 -9.68 -0.30
C PHE A 68 -8.32 -9.60 -0.92
N SER A 69 -8.43 -9.04 -2.14
CA SER A 69 -9.67 -9.15 -2.94
C SER A 69 -9.53 -10.21 -4.04
N PRO A 70 -10.61 -10.93 -4.39
CA PRO A 70 -10.60 -11.85 -5.52
C PRO A 70 -10.07 -11.18 -6.80
N PRO A 71 -9.28 -11.90 -7.62
CA PRO A 71 -8.79 -11.34 -8.88
C PRO A 71 -9.98 -11.17 -9.85
N PRO A 72 -10.11 -10.02 -10.51
CA PRO A 72 -11.16 -9.80 -11.48
C PRO A 72 -10.87 -10.59 -12.77
N PRO A 73 -11.81 -10.59 -13.74
CA PRO A 73 -11.55 -11.08 -15.09
C PRO A 73 -10.26 -10.49 -15.66
N VAL A 74 -9.58 -11.26 -16.52
CA VAL A 74 -8.22 -10.91 -17.02
C VAL A 74 -8.13 -9.49 -17.59
N ARG A 75 -9.17 -9.04 -18.30
CA ARG A 75 -9.24 -7.71 -18.92
C ARG A 75 -9.30 -6.54 -17.92
N GLU A 76 -9.57 -6.81 -16.65
CA GLU A 76 -9.73 -5.83 -15.57
C GLU A 76 -8.60 -5.90 -14.52
N ARG A 77 -7.54 -6.67 -14.79
CA ARG A 77 -6.46 -6.90 -13.81
C ARG A 77 -5.48 -5.73 -13.67
N LEU A 78 -5.48 -4.76 -14.60
CA LEU A 78 -4.78 -3.49 -14.41
C LEU A 78 -5.61 -2.61 -13.45
N ARG A 79 -5.34 -2.73 -12.14
CA ARG A 79 -6.13 -2.08 -11.08
C ARG A 79 -5.46 -0.86 -10.44
N VAL A 80 -4.15 -0.67 -10.67
CA VAL A 80 -3.39 0.46 -10.10
C VAL A 80 -2.45 1.00 -11.17
N VAL A 81 -2.47 2.32 -11.36
CA VAL A 81 -1.55 3.03 -12.25
C VAL A 81 -0.82 4.08 -11.42
N TYR A 82 0.50 3.96 -11.34
CA TYR A 82 1.37 4.97 -10.76
C TYR A 82 1.98 5.80 -11.88
N VAL A 83 1.83 7.13 -11.80
CA VAL A 83 2.39 8.07 -12.77
C VAL A 83 3.46 8.90 -12.08
N SER A 84 4.64 8.93 -12.68
CA SER A 84 5.77 9.73 -12.21
C SER A 84 6.19 10.72 -13.28
N PRO A 85 6.50 11.98 -12.93
CA PRO A 85 7.10 12.93 -13.87
C PRO A 85 8.56 12.57 -14.21
N LEU A 86 9.19 11.66 -13.46
CA LEU A 86 10.59 11.25 -13.63
C LEU A 86 10.71 9.74 -13.83
N LYS A 87 11.48 9.34 -14.85
CA LYS A 87 11.79 7.92 -15.13
C LYS A 87 12.49 7.23 -13.96
N ALA A 88 13.50 7.89 -13.37
CA ALA A 88 14.24 7.37 -12.23
C ALA A 88 13.30 7.05 -11.05
N LEU A 89 12.34 7.94 -10.76
CA LEU A 89 11.39 7.73 -9.69
C LEU A 89 10.40 6.58 -9.98
N ALA A 90 10.07 6.30 -11.24
CA ALA A 90 9.27 5.12 -11.60
C ALA A 90 10.02 3.82 -11.28
N VAL A 91 11.30 3.76 -11.66
CA VAL A 91 12.19 2.62 -11.38
C VAL A 91 12.37 2.42 -9.87
N ASP A 92 12.59 3.51 -9.12
CA ASP A 92 12.73 3.46 -7.67
C ASP A 92 11.47 2.95 -6.98
N VAL A 93 10.29 3.35 -7.45
CA VAL A 93 9.01 2.87 -6.92
C VAL A 93 8.83 1.38 -7.17
N GLU A 94 9.12 0.89 -8.37
CA GLU A 94 9.08 -0.55 -8.67
C GLU A 94 9.99 -1.35 -7.71
N ARG A 95 11.23 -0.88 -7.50
CA ARG A 95 12.16 -1.50 -6.56
C ARG A 95 11.62 -1.48 -5.13
N ASN A 96 11.08 -0.35 -4.70
CA ASN A 96 10.57 -0.16 -3.33
C ASN A 96 9.30 -0.98 -3.05
N LEU A 97 8.56 -1.42 -4.07
CA LEU A 97 7.40 -2.31 -3.90
C LEU A 97 7.77 -3.76 -3.59
N ARG A 98 9.01 -4.19 -3.85
CA ARG A 98 9.43 -5.58 -3.60
C ARG A 98 9.35 -5.96 -2.12
N ALA A 99 9.79 -5.06 -1.24
CA ALA A 99 9.79 -5.28 0.20
C ALA A 99 8.36 -5.45 0.80
N PRO A 100 7.39 -4.54 0.56
CA PRO A 100 6.02 -4.75 1.02
C PRO A 100 5.37 -5.98 0.42
N LEU A 101 5.54 -6.25 -0.88
CA LEU A 101 4.96 -7.42 -1.52
C LEU A 101 5.41 -8.72 -0.86
N ALA A 102 6.73 -8.91 -0.74
CA ALA A 102 7.30 -10.11 -0.14
C ALA A 102 6.94 -10.23 1.35
N GLY A 103 7.03 -9.13 2.10
CA GLY A 103 6.79 -9.16 3.54
C GLY A 103 5.32 -9.37 3.91
N ILE A 104 4.38 -8.80 3.14
CA ILE A 104 2.94 -9.05 3.33
C ILE A 104 2.60 -10.51 2.97
N ALA A 105 3.16 -11.04 1.87
CA ALA A 105 2.96 -12.44 1.49
C ALA A 105 3.48 -13.41 2.56
N GLN A 106 4.67 -13.14 3.12
CA GLN A 106 5.23 -13.94 4.23
C GLN A 106 4.35 -13.88 5.48
N ALA A 107 3.87 -12.69 5.86
CA ALA A 107 2.96 -12.53 7.00
C ALA A 107 1.63 -13.28 6.76
N ALA A 108 1.11 -13.27 5.53
CA ALA A 108 -0.11 -13.98 5.18
C ALA A 108 0.08 -15.50 5.23
N ALA A 109 1.20 -16.01 4.70
CA ALA A 109 1.56 -17.42 4.77
C ALA A 109 1.69 -17.91 6.22
N ALA A 110 2.34 -17.14 7.09
CA ALA A 110 2.46 -17.46 8.52
C ALA A 110 1.10 -17.50 9.25
N ALA A 111 0.12 -16.74 8.76
CA ALA A 111 -1.25 -16.69 9.29
C ALA A 111 -2.20 -17.70 8.62
N GLY A 112 -1.76 -18.45 7.60
CA GLY A 112 -2.64 -19.33 6.81
C GLY A 112 -3.64 -18.59 5.92
N THR A 113 -3.39 -17.31 5.62
CA THR A 113 -4.26 -16.47 4.78
C THR A 113 -3.82 -16.55 3.32
N SER A 114 -4.76 -16.88 2.42
CA SER A 114 -4.49 -16.84 0.97
C SER A 114 -4.35 -15.40 0.46
N VAL A 115 -3.44 -15.19 -0.48
CA VAL A 115 -3.20 -13.90 -1.14
C VAL A 115 -3.15 -14.04 -2.65
N VAL A 116 -3.48 -12.96 -3.34
CA VAL A 116 -3.17 -12.78 -4.77
C VAL A 116 -1.91 -11.94 -4.86
N GLU A 117 -0.83 -12.48 -5.43
CA GLU A 117 0.39 -11.70 -5.65
C GLU A 117 0.21 -10.71 -6.82
N PRO A 118 0.30 -9.39 -6.58
CA PRO A 118 0.24 -8.38 -7.62
C PRO A 118 1.46 -8.45 -8.53
N ILE A 119 1.23 -8.35 -9.84
CA ILE A 119 2.29 -8.21 -10.83
C ILE A 119 2.57 -6.73 -11.02
N VAL A 120 3.85 -6.35 -10.98
CA VAL A 120 4.31 -4.97 -11.21
C VAL A 120 4.97 -4.89 -12.59
N TRP A 121 4.56 -3.91 -13.38
CA TRP A 121 5.14 -3.60 -14.70
C TRP A 121 5.46 -2.11 -14.78
N THR A 122 6.56 -1.79 -15.45
CA THR A 122 6.96 -0.42 -15.74
C THR A 122 6.94 -0.21 -17.25
N ARG A 123 6.33 0.90 -17.69
CA ARG A 123 6.38 1.37 -19.08
C ARG A 123 6.94 2.78 -19.11
N THR A 124 8.02 2.96 -19.86
CA THR A 124 8.66 4.25 -20.13
C THR A 124 8.74 4.44 -21.65
N GLY A 125 8.97 5.66 -22.13
CA GLY A 125 9.00 5.97 -23.57
C GLY A 125 10.24 5.48 -24.34
N ASP A 126 10.92 4.43 -23.85
CA ASP A 126 12.04 3.78 -24.53
C ASP A 126 11.56 2.64 -25.43
#